data_AF-G2FRT2-F1
#
_entry.id   AF-G2FRT2-F1
#
_cell.length_a   1.000
_cell.length_b   1.000
_cell.length_c   1.000
_cell.angle_alpha   90.00
_cell.angle_beta   90.00
_cell.angle_gamma   90.00
#
_symmetry.space_group_name_H-M   'P 1'
#
loop_
_entity.id
_entity.type
_entity.pdbx_description
1 polymer ?
#
loop_
_entity_poly.entity_id
_entity_poly.type
_entity_poly.pdbx_seq_one_letter_code
_entity_poly.pdbx_strand_id
1 'polypeptide(L)' 'MPVPNQSLTPYELVELHELLSMEVMEMKKLRSSSTTLPEGSQLASYIDDVVKTKEQHIGELKQFISSGVLQ' A
#
# COMPACT_ATOMS: atom_id res chain seq x y z
N MET A 1 11.67 12.84 -25.66
CA MET A 1 10.54 13.71 -25.26
C MET A 1 10.47 13.65 -23.75
N PRO A 2 10.66 14.76 -23.00
CA PRO A 2 10.40 14.75 -21.57
C PRO A 2 8.89 14.54 -21.35
N VAL A 3 8.54 13.61 -20.45
CA VAL A 3 7.14 13.42 -20.01
C VAL A 3 6.73 14.71 -19.29
N PRO A 4 5.56 15.32 -19.58
CA PRO A 4 5.14 16.50 -18.87
C PRO A 4 5.02 16.18 -17.38
N ASN A 5 5.65 16.99 -16.53
CA ASN A 5 5.35 17.11 -15.12
C ASN A 5 3.88 17.51 -14.98
N GLN A 6 2.98 16.53 -14.98
CA GLN A 6 1.56 16.74 -14.69
C GLN A 6 1.37 16.48 -13.20
N SER A 7 1.11 17.55 -12.45
CA SER A 7 0.56 17.44 -11.10
C SER A 7 -0.74 16.64 -11.15
N LEU A 8 -0.98 15.82 -10.13
CA LEU A 8 -2.17 14.98 -10.06
C LEU A 8 -3.42 15.86 -10.02
N THR A 9 -4.43 15.51 -10.81
CA THR A 9 -5.74 16.14 -10.69
C THR A 9 -6.39 15.79 -9.35
N PRO A 10 -7.33 16.60 -8.84
CA PRO A 10 -8.04 16.28 -7.60
C PRO A 10 -8.75 14.92 -7.63
N TYR A 11 -9.25 14.50 -8.80
CA TYR A 11 -9.90 13.22 -8.98
C TYR A 11 -8.92 12.05 -8.85
N GLU A 12 -7.77 12.12 -9.53
CA GLU A 12 -6.71 11.10 -9.41
C GLU A 12 -6.18 11.00 -7.96
N LEU A 13 -6.07 12.14 -7.27
CA LEU A 13 -5.70 12.18 -5.85
C LEU A 13 -6.69 11.41 -4.97
N VAL A 14 -7.99 11.56 -5.22
CA VAL A 14 -9.03 10.80 -4.49
C VAL A 14 -8.89 9.31 -4.76
N GLU A 15 -8.77 8.89 -6.03
CA GLU A 15 -8.61 7.47 -6.39
C GLU A 15 -7.36 6.86 -5.73
N LEU A 16 -6.24 7.59 -5.70
CA LEU A 16 -5.00 7.14 -5.06
C LEU A 16 -5.14 7.03 -3.52
N HIS A 17 -5.88 7.96 -2.90
CA HIS A 17 -6.17 7.87 -1.46
C HIS A 17 -7.12 6.72 -1.12
N GLU A 18 -8.08 6.40 -1.99
CA GLU A 18 -8.93 5.23 -1.86
C GLU A 18 -8.12 3.93 -1.99
N LEU A 19 -7.25 3.84 -3.00
CA LEU A 19 -6.33 2.72 -3.16
C LEU A 19 -5.44 2.53 -1.94
N LEU A 20 -4.86 3.61 -1.43
CA LEU A 20 -4.04 3.60 -0.22
C LEU A 20 -4.82 3.09 1.00
N SER A 21 -6.07 3.52 1.12
CA SER A 21 -6.94 3.11 2.23
C SER A 21 -7.27 1.62 2.17
N MET A 22 -7.53 1.08 0.98
CA MET A 22 -7.76 -0.35 0.76
C MET A 22 -6.52 -1.18 1.12
N GLU A 23 -5.34 -0.80 0.61
CA GLU A 23 -4.08 -1.51 0.88
C GLU A 23 -3.75 -1.56 2.38
N VAL A 24 -3.91 -0.42 3.07
CA VAL A 24 -3.71 -0.34 4.53
C VAL A 24 -4.70 -1.23 5.28
N MET A 25 -5.97 -1.26 4.85
CA MET A 25 -6.99 -2.10 5.47
C MET A 25 -6.69 -3.60 5.29
N GLU A 26 -6.34 -4.02 4.08
CA GLU A 26 -5.99 -5.41 3.77
C GLU A 26 -4.77 -5.87 4.57
N MET A 27 -3.71 -5.06 4.60
CA MET A 27 -2.52 -5.34 5.41
C MET A 27 -2.86 -5.50 6.89
N LYS A 28 -3.70 -4.62 7.45
CA LYS A 28 -4.13 -4.72 8.86
C LYS A 28 -4.94 -5.99 9.11
N LYS A 29 -5.82 -6.37 8.20
CA LYS A 29 -6.58 -7.63 8.29
C LYS A 29 -5.65 -8.84 8.29
N LEU A 30 -4.70 -8.89 7.36
CA LEU A 30 -3.70 -9.95 7.28
C LEU A 30 -2.87 -10.07 8.56
N ARG A 31 -2.32 -8.94 9.06
CA ARG A 31 -1.60 -8.90 10.35
C ARG A 31 -2.46 -9.36 11.52
N SER A 32 -3.73 -8.98 11.56
CA SER A 32 -4.64 -9.44 12.62
C SER A 32 -4.90 -10.94 12.51
N SER A 33 -5.06 -11.47 11.30
CA SER A 33 -5.31 -12.88 11.06
C SER A 33 -4.09 -13.75 11.35
N SER A 34 -2.85 -13.26 11.21
CA SER A 34 -1.67 -14.05 11.53
C SER A 34 -1.51 -14.33 13.03
N THR A 35 -2.08 -13.48 13.91
CA THR A 35 -1.99 -13.67 15.37
C THR A 35 -2.72 -14.91 15.89
N THR A 36 -3.65 -15.45 15.12
CA THR A 36 -4.39 -16.67 15.48
C THR A 36 -3.81 -17.93 14.86
N LEU A 37 -2.77 -17.79 14.03
CA LEU A 37 -2.11 -18.92 13.38
C LEU A 37 -1.00 -19.51 14.26
N PRO A 38 -0.74 -20.82 14.15
CA PRO A 38 0.41 -21.42 14.81
C PRO A 38 1.71 -20.77 14.35
N GLU A 39 2.58 -20.46 15.31
CA GLU A 39 3.91 -19.93 15.05
C GLU A 39 4.70 -20.91 14.17
N GLY A 40 5.37 -20.39 13.14
CA GLY A 40 6.10 -21.22 12.17
C GLY A 40 5.23 -21.98 11.16
N SER A 41 3.91 -21.77 11.14
CA SER A 41 3.07 -22.34 10.08
C SER A 41 3.38 -21.71 8.72
N GLN A 42 3.33 -22.52 7.66
CA GLN A 42 3.54 -22.06 6.28
C GLN A 42 2.59 -20.90 5.91
N LEU A 43 1.35 -20.94 6.41
CA LEU A 43 0.38 -19.88 6.19
C LEU A 43 0.77 -18.59 6.91
N ALA A 44 1.30 -18.66 8.15
CA ALA A 44 1.79 -17.48 8.86
C ALA A 44 2.97 -16.84 8.12
N SER A 45 3.94 -17.65 7.66
CA SER A 45 5.07 -17.15 6.86
C SER A 45 4.62 -16.50 5.55
N TYR A 46 3.66 -17.12 4.84
CA TYR A 46 3.09 -16.54 3.63
C TYR A 46 2.41 -15.20 3.92
N ILE A 47 1.61 -15.12 4.99
CA ILE A 47 0.95 -13.87 5.38
C ILE A 47 2.00 -12.78 5.71
N ASP A 48 3.07 -13.12 6.41
CA ASP A 48 4.15 -12.18 6.72
C ASP A 48 4.83 -11.63 5.45
N ASP A 49 5.07 -12.47 4.45
CA ASP A 49 5.64 -12.04 3.17
C ASP A 49 4.69 -11.13 2.37
N VAL A 50 3.39 -11.46 2.37
CA VAL A 50 2.37 -10.59 1.76
C VAL A 50 2.27 -9.25 2.50
N VAL A 51 2.33 -9.25 3.83
CA VAL A 51 2.32 -8.03 4.64
C VAL A 51 3.52 -7.14 4.31
N LYS A 52 4.74 -7.70 4.24
CA LYS A 52 5.94 -6.94 3.85
C LYS A 52 5.81 -6.33 2.46
N THR A 53 5.27 -7.09 1.50
CA THR A 53 5.04 -6.61 0.14
C THR A 53 4.05 -5.43 0.13
N LYS A 54 2.95 -5.55 0.89
CA LYS A 54 1.98 -4.46 1.04
C LYS A 54 2.57 -3.22 1.72
N GLU A 55 3.44 -3.39 2.72
CA GLU A 55 4.13 -2.25 3.35
C GLU A 55 4.99 -1.48 2.35
N GLN A 56 5.71 -2.20 1.50
CA GLN A 56 6.48 -1.58 0.41
C GLN A 56 5.55 -0.82 -0.54
N HIS A 57 4.48 -1.45 -1.05
CA HIS A 57 3.53 -0.79 -1.95
C HIS A 57 2.86 0.44 -1.32
N ILE A 58 2.49 0.36 -0.04
CA ILE A 58 1.95 1.50 0.72
C ILE A 58 2.97 2.64 0.79
N GLY A 59 4.25 2.33 1.00
CA GLY A 59 5.34 3.30 1.00
C GLY A 59 5.49 3.99 -0.35
N GLU A 60 5.54 3.21 -1.42
CA GLU A 60 5.64 3.70 -2.80
C GLU A 60 4.45 4.58 -3.19
N LEU A 61 3.23 4.15 -2.83
CA LEU A 61 2.01 4.91 -3.11
C LEU A 61 1.96 6.24 -2.35
N LYS A 62 2.37 6.26 -1.07
CA LYS A 62 2.51 7.49 -0.29
C LYS A 62 3.55 8.43 -0.89
N GLN A 63 4.68 7.90 -1.34
CA GLN A 63 5.72 8.69 -2.00
C GLN A 63 5.21 9.27 -3.31
N PHE A 64 4.51 8.47 -4.13
CA PHE A 64 3.92 8.91 -5.38
C PHE A 64 2.92 10.07 -5.16
N ILE A 65 1.96 9.89 -4.24
CA ILE A 65 0.98 10.94 -3.89
C ILE A 65 1.70 12.21 -3.44
N SER A 66 2.70 12.09 -2.56
CA SER A 66 3.45 13.25 -2.05
C SER A 66 4.23 13.98 -3.16
N SER A 67 4.80 13.23 -4.11
CA SER A 67 5.54 13.79 -5.24
C SER A 67 4.65 14.45 -6.30
N GLY A 68 3.39 14.00 -6.43
CA GLY A 68 2.41 14.58 -7.34
C GLY A 68 1.66 15.80 -6.78
N VAL A 69 1.78 16.07 -5.48
CA VAL A 69 1.22 17.26 -4.80
C VAL A 69 2.23 18.40 -4.67
N LEU A 70 3.54 18.09 -4.66
CA LEU A 70 4.63 19.07 -4.50
C LEU A 70 5.11 19.72 -5.81
N GLN A 71 4.34 19.63 -6.89
CA GLN A 71 4.57 20.33 -8.17
C GLN A 71 3.51 21.39 -8.42
#